data_AF-A0A8C7GSP8-F1
#
_entry.id   AF-A0A8C7GSP8-F1
#
_cell.length_a   1.000
_cell.length_b   1.000
_cell.length_c   1.000
_cell.angle_alpha   90.00
_cell.angle_beta   90.00
_cell.angle_gamma   90.00
#
_symmetry.space_group_name_H-M   'P 1'
#
loop_
_entity.id
_entity.type
_entity.pdbx_description
1 polymer ?
#
loop_
_entity_poly.entity_id
_entity_poly.type
_entity_poly.pdbx_seq_one_letter_code
_entity_poly.pdbx_strand_id
1 'polypeptide(L)'
;MKLTASSALQQCLLPASQNRMNWLFPSSKGSGPLPPLNSLQQQRQRQIESLKAAHSSLAEIQKDVEYRIPFTVNNSTISVNILLPPQFPQEKPVVSVYPPVGHHLVDSNNGTMVTSPLITNFGMHSDLGKVIQSLLDEFWKSPPVLTSGPTGFPYNMYKPSGMPPYPTQSFHYGLRPVGPTPPPMPHAGVEGAHGHCPPWAAAPVYGLITDLPLPVPTADSQAGLNGHMYKMPEIPETFPELSEMSVSQLKDMSEQEDVLLELFVCLPQLKQVTTDKEELVNSIVDMAKKNLQLEPQLEGTRQEMLFKYEQLTQNKSAFETKMQRQHDISESCSLSALQARLKVAAHQAEEESEETAESFLEGKTDIDDFLANFMEKRTLCHSRRAKEEKLQQSINTHGQFPSSH
;
A
#
# COMPACT_ATOMS: atom_id res chain seq x y z
N MET A 1 -38.37 1.64 40.18
CA MET A 1 -38.82 0.30 40.64
C MET A 1 -38.40 -0.76 39.61
N LYS A 2 -38.51 -2.04 39.98
CA LYS A 2 -38.39 -3.31 39.18
C LYS A 2 -38.56 -3.15 37.65
N LEU A 3 -37.69 -3.73 36.80
CA LEU A 3 -37.52 -5.18 36.48
C LEU A 3 -38.81 -5.80 35.92
N THR A 4 -38.83 -6.63 34.86
CA THR A 4 -37.77 -7.17 33.95
C THR A 4 -37.97 -6.59 32.51
N ALA A 5 -37.57 -7.12 31.34
CA ALA A 5 -36.90 -8.33 30.81
C ALA A 5 -36.33 -8.02 29.39
N SER A 6 -35.84 -8.98 28.58
CA SER A 6 -34.65 -9.84 28.74
C SER A 6 -34.40 -10.66 27.43
N SER A 7 -33.14 -10.75 26.99
CA SER A 7 -32.55 -11.81 26.12
C SER A 7 -33.27 -12.26 24.82
N ALA A 8 -32.74 -11.87 23.66
CA ALA A 8 -32.73 -12.68 22.43
C ALA A 8 -31.60 -12.25 21.47
N LEU A 9 -31.22 -13.14 20.53
CA LEU A 9 -30.36 -12.89 19.35
C LEU A 9 -28.86 -12.57 19.57
N GLN A 10 -28.18 -13.44 20.31
CA GLN A 10 -26.84 -13.90 19.90
C GLN A 10 -27.02 -15.03 18.86
N GLN A 11 -26.08 -15.19 17.93
CA GLN A 11 -26.02 -16.21 16.84
C GLN A 11 -27.11 -16.13 15.75
N CYS A 12 -26.68 -15.90 14.50
CA CYS A 12 -26.70 -16.88 13.40
C CYS A 12 -26.49 -16.22 12.03
N LEU A 13 -25.35 -16.48 11.37
CA LEU A 13 -25.22 -16.59 9.89
C LEU A 13 -23.77 -16.95 9.46
N LEU A 14 -23.39 -18.21 9.71
CA LEU A 14 -22.39 -18.89 8.89
C LEU A 14 -23.13 -19.60 7.74
N PRO A 15 -22.86 -19.29 6.46
CA PRO A 15 -23.30 -20.13 5.36
C PRO A 15 -22.31 -21.29 5.16
N ALA A 16 -22.47 -22.36 5.94
CA ALA A 16 -21.83 -23.62 5.60
C ALA A 16 -22.53 -24.23 4.37
N SER A 17 -21.86 -24.26 3.22
CA SER A 17 -22.35 -24.94 2.02
C SER A 17 -21.36 -26.00 1.56
N GLN A 18 -21.35 -27.13 2.27
CA GLN A 18 -20.61 -28.32 1.85
C GLN A 18 -21.56 -29.21 1.04
N ASN A 19 -21.57 -29.04 -0.28
CA ASN A 19 -22.18 -30.02 -1.18
C ASN A 19 -21.09 -30.88 -1.83
N ARG A 20 -21.26 -32.21 -1.83
CA ARG A 20 -20.34 -33.15 -2.48
C ARG A 20 -20.80 -33.42 -3.92
N MET A 21 -19.92 -33.22 -4.89
CA MET A 21 -19.77 -34.18 -5.98
C MET A 21 -18.32 -34.67 -6.00
N ASN A 22 -18.12 -35.98 -6.15
CA ASN A 22 -16.84 -36.65 -5.86
C ASN A 22 -16.57 -37.76 -6.89
N TRP A 23 -15.99 -37.36 -8.03
CA TRP A 23 -15.52 -38.20 -9.14
C TRP A 23 -14.54 -37.35 -9.96
N LEU A 24 -13.37 -37.81 -10.45
CA LEU A 24 -12.69 -39.12 -10.36
C LEU A 24 -11.16 -38.88 -10.32
N PHE A 25 -10.50 -38.90 -9.16
CA PHE A 25 -9.05 -39.15 -9.04
C PHE A 25 -8.70 -39.74 -7.66
N PRO A 26 -7.70 -40.64 -7.54
CA PRO A 26 -7.43 -41.37 -6.31
C PRO A 26 -6.59 -40.55 -5.30
N SER A 27 -7.09 -40.42 -4.07
CA SER A 27 -6.35 -39.84 -2.95
C SER A 27 -5.24 -40.79 -2.45
N SER A 28 -4.06 -40.71 -3.08
CA SER A 28 -2.84 -41.30 -2.53
C SER A 28 -2.27 -40.38 -1.43
N LYS A 29 -2.33 -40.84 -0.17
CA LYS A 29 -1.67 -40.16 0.95
C LYS A 29 -0.16 -40.20 0.73
N GLY A 30 0.47 -39.04 0.56
CA GLY A 30 1.91 -38.92 0.37
C GLY A 30 2.52 -37.81 1.24
N SER A 31 3.06 -38.17 2.40
CA SER A 31 4.07 -37.34 3.07
C SER A 31 5.40 -37.56 2.35
N GLY A 32 5.53 -36.95 1.17
CA GLY A 32 6.79 -36.90 0.43
C GLY A 32 7.61 -35.68 0.84
N PRO A 33 8.95 -35.73 0.73
CA PRO A 33 9.76 -34.52 0.77
C PRO A 33 9.29 -33.53 -0.31
N LEU A 34 9.31 -32.23 -0.01
CA LEU A 34 9.18 -31.21 -1.05
C LEU A 34 10.24 -31.45 -2.14
N PRO A 35 9.92 -31.28 -3.44
CA PRO A 35 10.92 -31.42 -4.49
C PRO A 35 12.09 -30.46 -4.20
N PRO A 36 13.35 -30.93 -4.29
CA PRO A 36 14.49 -30.12 -3.90
C PRO A 36 14.57 -28.86 -4.76
N LEU A 37 14.68 -27.70 -4.10
CA LEU A 37 14.82 -26.40 -4.75
C LEU A 37 15.92 -26.46 -5.82
N ASN A 38 15.63 -25.97 -7.02
CA ASN A 38 16.62 -25.95 -8.10
C ASN A 38 17.78 -25.00 -7.74
N SER A 39 18.93 -25.14 -8.43
CA SER A 39 20.14 -24.38 -8.10
C SER A 39 19.95 -22.85 -8.15
N LEU A 40 19.07 -22.35 -9.04
CA LEU A 40 18.71 -20.94 -9.12
C LEU A 40 17.85 -20.49 -7.93
N GLN A 41 16.87 -21.29 -7.52
CA GLN A 41 16.04 -21.06 -6.32
C GLN A 41 16.89 -21.07 -5.05
N GLN A 42 17.83 -22.01 -4.91
CA GLN A 42 18.77 -22.02 -3.78
C GLN A 42 19.66 -20.76 -3.77
N GLN A 43 20.10 -20.28 -4.93
CA GLN A 43 20.89 -19.05 -5.01
C GLN A 43 20.05 -17.81 -4.72
N ARG A 44 18.80 -17.73 -5.22
CA ARG A 44 17.80 -16.69 -4.87
C ARG A 44 17.57 -16.64 -3.36
N GLN A 45 17.34 -17.80 -2.74
CA GLN A 45 17.14 -17.93 -1.31
C GLN A 45 18.36 -17.43 -0.51
N ARG A 46 19.59 -17.83 -0.86
CA ARG A 46 20.83 -17.34 -0.21
C ARG A 46 20.98 -15.81 -0.27
N GLN A 47 20.60 -15.18 -1.39
CA GLN A 47 20.65 -13.72 -1.53
C GLN A 47 19.58 -13.02 -0.66
N ILE A 48 18.37 -13.58 -0.60
CA ILE A 48 17.27 -13.11 0.26
C ILE A 48 17.64 -13.26 1.75
N GLU A 49 18.30 -14.36 2.12
CA GLU A 49 18.80 -14.59 3.47
C GLU A 49 19.89 -13.59 3.86
N SER A 50 20.83 -13.26 2.96
CA SER A 50 21.81 -12.18 3.22
C SER A 50 21.13 -10.81 3.38
N LEU A 51 20.13 -10.49 2.56
CA LEU A 51 19.35 -9.26 2.68
C LEU A 51 18.61 -9.19 4.04
N LYS A 52 17.95 -10.27 4.45
CA LYS A 52 17.24 -10.39 5.74
C LYS A 52 18.19 -10.35 6.95
N ALA A 53 19.39 -10.93 6.83
CA ALA A 53 20.38 -10.93 7.90
C ALA A 53 21.07 -9.57 8.08
N ALA A 54 21.24 -8.79 7.00
CA ALA A 54 21.85 -7.47 7.06
C ALA A 54 20.87 -6.35 7.50
N HIS A 55 19.59 -6.45 7.14
CA HIS A 55 18.64 -5.33 7.27
C HIS A 55 17.47 -5.66 8.20
N SER A 56 17.60 -5.35 9.50
CA SER A 56 16.57 -5.68 10.51
C SER A 56 15.26 -4.87 10.38
N SER A 57 15.23 -3.82 9.56
CA SER A 57 14.03 -3.03 9.23
C SER A 57 13.34 -3.45 7.93
N LEU A 58 13.79 -4.54 7.30
CA LEU A 58 13.25 -5.04 6.03
C LEU A 58 11.80 -5.51 6.16
N ALA A 59 10.90 -4.86 5.44
CA ALA A 59 9.54 -5.33 5.20
C ALA A 59 9.49 -6.24 3.96
N GLU A 60 8.92 -7.44 4.09
CA GLU A 60 8.60 -8.33 2.98
C GLU A 60 7.22 -7.93 2.43
N ILE A 61 7.18 -7.40 1.20
CA ILE A 61 5.96 -6.92 0.54
C ILE A 61 5.32 -8.04 -0.28
N GLN A 62 6.15 -8.79 -1.01
CA GLN A 62 5.77 -10.02 -1.67
C GLN A 62 6.90 -11.03 -1.54
N LYS A 63 6.58 -12.20 -0.96
CA LYS A 63 7.57 -13.27 -0.74
C LYS A 63 8.34 -13.59 -2.02
N ASP A 64 9.67 -13.67 -1.87
CA ASP A 64 10.65 -13.99 -2.91
C ASP A 64 10.68 -13.01 -4.11
N VAL A 65 9.91 -11.92 -4.09
CA VAL A 65 9.77 -10.96 -5.20
C VAL A 65 10.04 -9.51 -4.79
N GLU A 66 9.38 -8.97 -3.76
CA GLU A 66 9.46 -7.55 -3.41
C GLU A 66 9.71 -7.33 -1.91
N TYR A 67 10.73 -6.52 -1.62
CA TYR A 67 11.13 -6.13 -0.27
C TYR A 67 11.32 -4.61 -0.17
N ARG A 68 11.12 -4.05 1.01
CA ARG A 68 11.20 -2.59 1.26
C ARG A 68 11.91 -2.29 2.56
N ILE A 69 12.86 -1.36 2.54
CA ILE A 69 13.59 -0.87 3.71
C ILE A 69 13.20 0.60 3.94
N PRO A 70 12.56 0.95 5.07
CA PRO A 70 12.40 2.34 5.47
C PRO A 70 13.76 2.88 5.96
N PHE A 71 14.13 4.07 5.50
CA PHE A 71 15.40 4.73 5.81
C PHE A 71 15.14 6.18 6.17
N THR A 72 15.61 6.61 7.33
CA THR A 72 15.40 7.97 7.87
C THR A 72 16.74 8.62 8.19
N VAL A 73 17.02 9.76 7.55
CA VAL A 73 18.21 10.58 7.78
C VAL A 73 17.83 12.06 7.70
N ASN A 74 18.39 12.92 8.57
CA ASN A 74 18.14 14.37 8.57
C ASN A 74 16.63 14.75 8.46
N ASN A 75 15.79 14.10 9.28
CA ASN A 75 14.32 14.17 9.28
C ASN A 75 13.60 13.80 7.96
N SER A 76 14.33 13.47 6.89
CA SER A 76 13.78 12.92 5.65
C SER A 76 13.64 11.40 5.78
N THR A 77 12.45 10.88 5.50
CA THR A 77 12.19 9.43 5.46
C THR A 77 11.89 9.00 4.03
N ILE A 78 12.70 8.07 3.52
CA ILE A 78 12.51 7.41 2.23
C ILE A 78 12.32 5.91 2.44
N SER A 79 11.96 5.22 1.37
CA SER A 79 11.84 3.78 1.29
C SER A 79 12.66 3.28 0.11
N VAL A 80 13.65 2.45 0.39
CA VAL A 80 14.40 1.70 -0.63
C VAL A 80 13.59 0.44 -0.95
N ASN A 81 13.12 0.31 -2.18
CA ASN A 81 12.38 -0.85 -2.65
C ASN A 81 13.31 -1.74 -3.48
N ILE A 82 13.29 -3.05 -3.23
CA ILE A 82 14.13 -4.05 -3.87
C ILE A 82 13.21 -5.08 -4.53
N LEU A 83 13.17 -5.07 -5.86
CA LEU A 83 12.41 -6.01 -6.69
C LEU A 83 13.37 -7.05 -7.29
N LEU A 84 13.04 -8.33 -7.08
CA LEU A 84 13.81 -9.48 -7.54
C LEU A 84 13.11 -10.09 -8.77
N PRO A 85 13.62 -9.89 -9.99
CA PRO A 85 12.98 -10.42 -11.20
C PRO A 85 12.92 -11.95 -11.24
N PRO A 86 12.12 -12.56 -12.13
CA PRO A 86 11.94 -14.02 -12.18
C PRO A 86 13.26 -14.80 -12.31
N GLN A 87 14.22 -14.29 -13.08
CA GLN A 87 15.53 -14.94 -13.29
C GLN A 87 16.62 -14.49 -12.30
N PHE A 88 16.28 -13.74 -11.25
CA PHE A 88 17.26 -13.34 -10.23
C PHE A 88 17.88 -14.57 -9.52
N PRO A 89 19.22 -14.63 -9.32
CA PRO A 89 20.22 -13.56 -9.53
C PRO A 89 21.02 -13.63 -10.85
N GLN A 90 20.56 -14.37 -11.87
CA GLN A 90 21.12 -14.26 -13.22
C GLN A 90 20.70 -12.93 -13.87
N GLU A 91 19.49 -12.48 -13.58
CA GLU A 91 19.01 -11.12 -13.82
C GLU A 91 19.19 -10.27 -12.56
N LYS A 92 19.72 -9.05 -12.70
CA LYS A 92 20.07 -8.17 -11.57
C LYS A 92 18.84 -7.62 -10.83
N PRO A 93 18.93 -7.32 -9.52
CA PRO A 93 17.82 -6.74 -8.77
C PRO A 93 17.53 -5.32 -9.26
N VAL A 94 16.24 -4.96 -9.28
CA VAL A 94 15.80 -3.59 -9.58
C VAL A 94 15.61 -2.88 -8.25
N VAL A 95 16.34 -1.78 -8.03
CA VAL A 95 16.29 -1.02 -6.78
C VAL A 95 15.83 0.41 -7.05
N SER A 96 14.83 0.86 -6.29
CA SER A 96 14.26 2.20 -6.40
C SER A 96 14.09 2.87 -5.03
N VAL A 97 13.83 4.17 -5.02
CA VAL A 97 13.60 4.99 -3.84
C VAL A 97 12.31 5.79 -3.97
N TYR A 98 11.58 5.92 -2.86
CA TYR A 98 10.36 6.73 -2.77
C TYR A 98 10.25 7.40 -1.38
N PRO A 99 9.88 8.70 -1.26
CA PRO A 99 9.62 9.64 -2.36
C PRO A 99 10.87 9.94 -3.21
N PRO A 100 10.72 10.63 -4.36
CA PRO A 100 11.84 11.00 -5.21
C PRO A 100 12.91 11.83 -4.48
N VAL A 101 14.18 11.59 -4.81
CA VAL A 101 15.34 12.25 -4.20
C VAL A 101 16.41 12.63 -5.22
N GLY A 102 17.14 13.70 -4.92
CA GLY A 102 18.41 14.04 -5.53
C GLY A 102 19.54 13.36 -4.77
N HIS A 103 20.23 12.42 -5.43
CA HIS A 103 21.42 11.73 -4.92
C HIS A 103 22.28 11.22 -6.08
N HIS A 104 23.60 11.16 -5.93
CA HIS A 104 24.51 10.76 -7.01
C HIS A 104 24.43 9.27 -7.39
N LEU A 105 23.87 8.41 -6.53
CA LEU A 105 23.56 7.01 -6.83
C LEU A 105 22.11 6.81 -7.30
N VAL A 106 21.38 7.88 -7.59
CA VAL A 106 19.98 7.87 -8.07
C VAL A 106 19.91 8.59 -9.41
N ASP A 107 18.92 8.25 -10.25
CA ASP A 107 18.78 8.82 -11.59
C ASP A 107 18.35 10.31 -11.57
N SER A 108 19.02 11.13 -12.38
CA SER A 108 18.72 12.57 -12.47
C SER A 108 17.44 12.91 -13.26
N ASN A 109 16.73 11.93 -13.84
CA ASN A 109 15.57 12.19 -14.71
C ASN A 109 14.27 12.24 -13.93
N ASN A 110 14.12 11.37 -12.93
CA ASN A 110 12.93 11.31 -12.07
C ASN A 110 13.25 11.05 -10.58
N GLY A 111 14.51 10.83 -10.21
CA GLY A 111 14.91 10.75 -8.80
C GLY A 111 14.43 9.49 -8.08
N THR A 112 14.15 8.40 -8.81
CA THR A 112 13.60 7.16 -8.19
C THR A 112 14.43 5.92 -8.46
N MET A 113 15.21 5.84 -9.54
CA MET A 113 15.95 4.62 -9.87
C MET A 113 17.38 4.66 -9.33
N VAL A 114 17.79 3.63 -8.59
CA VAL A 114 19.17 3.54 -8.07
C VAL A 114 20.12 3.09 -9.19
N THR A 115 21.06 3.96 -9.54
CA THR A 115 22.03 3.79 -10.64
C THR A 115 23.38 3.24 -10.18
N SER A 116 23.58 3.09 -8.86
CA SER A 116 24.82 2.66 -8.21
C SER A 116 25.58 1.55 -8.97
N PRO A 117 26.90 1.66 -9.17
CA PRO A 117 27.71 0.63 -9.84
C PRO A 117 27.56 -0.78 -9.23
N LEU A 118 27.28 -0.88 -7.93
CA LEU A 118 27.07 -2.16 -7.23
C LEU A 118 25.75 -2.85 -7.59
N ILE A 119 24.73 -2.08 -8.00
CA ILE A 119 23.47 -2.58 -8.55
C ILE A 119 23.63 -2.81 -10.06
N THR A 120 24.23 -1.84 -10.76
CA THR A 120 24.40 -1.89 -12.22
C THR A 120 25.23 -3.09 -12.68
N ASN A 121 26.28 -3.45 -11.93
CA ASN A 121 27.18 -4.58 -12.18
C ASN A 121 26.90 -5.80 -11.27
N PHE A 122 25.71 -5.92 -10.68
CA PHE A 122 25.34 -7.06 -9.85
C PHE A 122 25.33 -8.35 -10.68
N GLY A 123 25.90 -9.44 -10.13
CA GLY A 123 25.93 -10.76 -10.77
C GLY A 123 25.70 -11.90 -9.78
N MET A 124 25.69 -13.14 -10.28
CA MET A 124 25.28 -14.33 -9.52
C MET A 124 26.12 -14.62 -8.26
N HIS A 125 27.34 -14.07 -8.18
CA HIS A 125 28.26 -14.18 -7.04
C HIS A 125 28.38 -12.89 -6.20
N SER A 126 27.65 -11.83 -6.54
CA SER A 126 27.49 -10.66 -5.67
C SER A 126 26.74 -11.03 -4.40
N ASP A 127 26.72 -10.15 -3.41
CA ASP A 127 26.02 -10.35 -2.13
C ASP A 127 24.99 -9.23 -1.94
N LEU A 128 23.70 -9.56 -2.07
CA LEU A 128 22.61 -8.59 -2.03
C LEU A 128 22.55 -7.83 -0.69
N GLY A 129 22.78 -8.50 0.43
CA GLY A 129 22.80 -7.86 1.76
C GLY A 129 23.89 -6.80 1.84
N LYS A 130 25.11 -7.13 1.40
CA LYS A 130 26.25 -6.20 1.38
C LYS A 130 26.12 -5.08 0.35
N VAL A 131 25.53 -5.36 -0.81
CA VAL A 131 25.29 -4.36 -1.87
C VAL A 131 24.26 -3.33 -1.42
N ILE A 132 23.17 -3.76 -0.77
CA ILE A 132 22.19 -2.85 -0.18
C ILE A 132 22.77 -2.14 1.06
N GLN A 133 23.59 -2.78 1.89
CA GLN A 133 24.30 -2.09 2.97
C GLN A 133 25.17 -0.96 2.44
N SER A 134 25.98 -1.22 1.41
CA SER A 134 26.85 -0.19 0.80
C SER A 134 26.06 1.00 0.22
N LEU A 135 24.82 0.77 -0.23
CA LEU A 135 23.90 1.83 -0.67
C LEU A 135 23.38 2.66 0.51
N LEU A 136 22.95 2.02 1.60
CA LEU A 136 22.48 2.72 2.81
C LEU A 136 23.63 3.45 3.53
N ASP A 137 24.83 2.89 3.52
CA ASP A 137 26.05 3.54 4.04
C ASP A 137 26.37 4.82 3.25
N GLU A 138 26.21 4.80 1.92
CA GLU A 138 26.37 6.01 1.11
C GLU A 138 25.25 7.01 1.37
N PHE A 139 24.00 6.59 1.51
CA PHE A 139 22.90 7.47 1.93
C PHE A 139 23.07 8.04 3.36
N TRP A 140 23.89 7.42 4.21
CA TRP A 140 24.32 8.01 5.49
C TRP A 140 25.45 9.03 5.33
N LYS A 141 26.40 8.79 4.43
CA LYS A 141 27.53 9.71 4.13
C LYS A 141 27.08 10.96 3.36
N SER A 142 26.18 10.78 2.40
CA SER A 142 25.57 11.83 1.57
C SER A 142 24.03 11.70 1.64
N PRO A 143 23.39 12.27 2.68
CA PRO A 143 21.94 12.23 2.87
C PRO A 143 21.13 12.63 1.61
N PRO A 144 20.26 11.75 1.07
CA PRO A 144 19.42 12.06 -0.08
C PRO A 144 18.46 13.22 0.21
N VAL A 145 18.38 14.19 -0.72
CA VAL A 145 17.50 15.36 -0.57
C VAL A 145 16.20 15.12 -1.32
N LEU A 146 15.05 15.20 -0.64
CA LEU A 146 13.73 15.07 -1.26
C LEU A 146 13.54 16.11 -2.37
N THR A 147 13.22 15.67 -3.59
CA THR A 147 13.01 16.59 -4.72
C THR A 147 11.55 17.06 -4.75
N SER A 148 11.34 18.37 -4.75
CA SER A 148 10.02 19.01 -4.82
C SER A 148 9.44 18.98 -6.24
N GLY A 149 9.25 17.79 -6.79
CA GLY A 149 8.49 17.56 -8.02
C GLY A 149 6.97 17.59 -7.75
N PRO A 150 6.14 17.91 -8.76
CA PRO A 150 4.69 17.88 -8.61
C PRO A 150 4.21 16.46 -8.31
N THR A 151 3.29 16.31 -7.35
CA THR A 151 2.82 15.02 -6.82
C THR A 151 1.86 14.28 -7.77
N GLY A 152 2.37 13.84 -8.91
CA GLY A 152 1.69 12.91 -9.83
C GLY A 152 2.09 11.47 -9.55
N PHE A 153 1.15 10.59 -9.22
CA PHE A 153 1.39 9.16 -9.01
C PHE A 153 1.79 8.46 -10.34
N PRO A 154 3.01 7.90 -10.48
CA PRO A 154 3.50 7.39 -11.76
C PRO A 154 3.10 5.93 -12.00
N TYR A 155 1.78 5.64 -12.08
CA TYR A 155 1.28 4.37 -12.59
C TYR A 155 1.47 4.27 -14.11
N ASN A 156 2.71 4.09 -14.58
CA ASN A 156 2.98 3.84 -16.01
C ASN A 156 4.27 3.05 -16.33
N MET A 157 4.77 2.24 -15.39
CA MET A 157 5.92 1.34 -15.62
C MET A 157 5.51 -0.01 -16.22
N TYR A 158 4.83 0.03 -17.38
CA TYR A 158 4.70 -1.11 -18.28
C TYR A 158 4.84 -0.66 -19.74
N LYS A 159 6.06 -0.71 -20.26
CA LYS A 159 6.33 -0.56 -21.70
C LYS A 159 7.43 -1.55 -22.13
N PRO A 160 7.08 -2.78 -22.57
CA PRO A 160 8.07 -3.74 -23.03
C PRO A 160 8.72 -3.24 -24.34
N SER A 161 10.01 -2.92 -24.27
CA SER A 161 10.81 -2.48 -25.41
C SER A 161 11.23 -3.68 -26.26
N GLY A 162 10.42 -4.07 -27.25
CA GLY A 162 10.72 -5.27 -28.05
C GLY A 162 9.72 -5.63 -29.16
N MET A 163 9.13 -4.67 -29.88
CA MET A 163 8.33 -4.93 -31.09
C MET A 163 8.55 -3.82 -32.15
N PRO A 164 8.66 -4.16 -33.45
CA PRO A 164 8.62 -3.16 -34.52
C PRO A 164 7.19 -2.61 -34.68
N PRO A 165 7.02 -1.33 -35.06
CA PRO A 165 5.69 -0.75 -35.26
C PRO A 165 5.04 -1.29 -36.53
N TYR A 166 3.87 -1.91 -36.40
CA TYR A 166 2.97 -2.15 -37.53
C TYR A 166 2.43 -0.81 -38.08
N PRO A 167 2.31 -0.64 -39.41
CA PRO A 167 1.81 0.59 -39.99
C PRO A 167 0.28 0.69 -39.89
N THR A 168 -0.22 1.34 -38.83
CA THR A 168 -1.64 1.67 -38.70
C THR A 168 -2.03 2.72 -39.74
N GLN A 169 -2.96 2.39 -40.64
CA GLN A 169 -3.48 3.34 -41.62
C GLN A 169 -4.33 4.43 -40.97
N SER A 170 -4.13 5.66 -41.43
CA SER A 170 -4.77 6.87 -40.92
C SER A 170 -6.20 7.05 -41.44
N PHE A 171 -7.16 7.26 -40.54
CA PHE A 171 -8.49 7.81 -40.86
C PHE A 171 -8.75 9.08 -40.04
N HIS A 172 -8.88 10.22 -40.71
CA HIS A 172 -9.12 11.53 -40.11
C HIS A 172 -10.56 12.00 -40.35
N TYR A 173 -11.42 12.00 -39.32
CA TYR A 173 -12.58 12.89 -39.17
C TYR A 173 -12.96 12.94 -37.67
N GLY A 174 -13.28 14.08 -37.04
CA GLY A 174 -13.23 15.48 -37.48
C GLY A 174 -13.41 16.44 -36.29
N LEU A 175 -13.08 17.72 -36.46
CA LEU A 175 -13.16 18.75 -35.40
C LEU A 175 -14.54 19.44 -35.36
N ARG A 176 -14.99 19.84 -34.16
CA ARG A 176 -15.76 21.09 -33.86
C ARG A 176 -15.66 21.43 -32.35
N PRO A 177 -15.96 22.68 -31.93
CA PRO A 177 -15.15 23.34 -30.89
C PRO A 177 -15.81 23.50 -29.50
N VAL A 178 -14.98 23.85 -28.52
CA VAL A 178 -15.36 24.41 -27.21
C VAL A 178 -15.03 25.92 -27.20
N GLY A 179 -15.81 26.71 -26.46
CA GLY A 179 -15.68 28.18 -26.39
C GLY A 179 -14.51 28.70 -25.54
N PRO A 180 -14.26 30.02 -25.54
CA PRO A 180 -13.07 30.64 -24.95
C PRO A 180 -13.14 30.80 -23.43
N THR A 181 -11.99 30.61 -22.77
CA THR A 181 -11.75 30.91 -21.35
C THR A 181 -11.35 32.38 -21.13
N PRO A 182 -11.77 33.03 -20.02
CA PRO A 182 -11.22 34.33 -19.61
C PRO A 182 -9.78 34.21 -19.03
N PRO A 183 -8.98 35.28 -19.05
CA PRO A 183 -7.59 35.27 -18.59
C PRO A 183 -7.43 35.50 -17.07
N PRO A 184 -6.30 35.07 -16.46
CA PRO A 184 -5.97 35.33 -15.06
C PRO A 184 -5.39 36.74 -14.82
N MET A 185 -5.49 37.22 -13.58
CA MET A 185 -4.84 38.45 -13.06
C MET A 185 -3.94 38.09 -11.85
N PRO A 186 -2.94 38.93 -11.50
CA PRO A 186 -1.67 38.43 -10.95
C PRO A 186 -1.48 38.48 -9.41
N HIS A 187 -0.32 37.95 -9.02
CA HIS A 187 0.17 37.67 -7.67
C HIS A 187 0.65 38.90 -6.88
N ALA A 188 0.44 38.89 -5.56
CA ALA A 188 1.30 39.52 -4.54
C ALA A 188 1.02 38.88 -3.16
N GLY A 189 1.97 38.53 -2.29
CA GLY A 189 3.43 38.55 -2.41
C GLY A 189 4.12 39.40 -1.33
N VAL A 190 4.42 38.81 -0.16
CA VAL A 190 5.40 39.27 0.85
C VAL A 190 5.99 38.03 1.54
N GLU A 191 7.23 38.12 2.02
CA GLU A 191 8.07 37.01 2.49
C GLU A 191 8.06 36.79 4.02
N GLY A 192 8.26 35.53 4.42
CA GLY A 192 9.32 35.14 5.37
C GLY A 192 9.33 35.66 6.81
N ALA A 193 8.90 34.81 7.75
CA ALA A 193 9.44 34.73 9.11
C ALA A 193 9.48 33.27 9.58
N HIS A 194 10.51 32.86 10.34
CA HIS A 194 10.68 31.47 10.80
C HIS A 194 10.10 31.27 12.21
N GLY A 195 9.42 30.14 12.45
CA GLY A 195 8.91 29.76 13.76
C GLY A 195 8.70 28.24 13.86
N HIS A 196 9.27 27.61 14.89
CA HIS A 196 9.36 26.16 15.02
C HIS A 196 8.01 25.52 15.40
N CYS A 197 7.69 24.37 14.81
CA CYS A 197 6.52 23.55 15.17
C CYS A 197 6.98 22.20 15.78
N PRO A 198 6.62 21.88 17.04
CA PRO A 198 6.90 20.58 17.65
C PRO A 198 6.07 19.43 17.01
N PRO A 199 6.53 18.17 17.08
CA PRO A 199 5.82 17.04 16.49
C PRO A 199 4.54 16.70 17.26
N TRP A 200 3.40 16.62 16.58
CA TRP A 200 2.20 16.01 17.15
C TRP A 200 2.40 14.51 17.36
N ALA A 201 2.23 14.07 18.61
CA ALA A 201 2.08 12.66 18.93
C ALA A 201 0.78 12.09 18.32
N ALA A 202 0.75 10.78 18.06
CA ALA A 202 -0.43 10.11 17.52
C ALA A 202 -1.64 10.26 18.45
N ALA A 203 -2.81 10.56 17.89
CA ALA A 203 -4.05 10.71 18.65
C ALA A 203 -4.46 9.37 19.30
N PRO A 204 -4.89 9.37 20.57
CA PRO A 204 -5.40 8.17 21.23
C PRO A 204 -6.75 7.72 20.64
N VAL A 205 -7.07 6.44 20.81
CA VAL A 205 -8.33 5.83 20.35
C VAL A 205 -9.53 6.47 21.06
N TYR A 206 -10.64 6.64 20.34
CA TYR A 206 -11.91 7.14 20.86
C TYR A 206 -12.38 6.34 22.09
N GLY A 207 -12.31 6.97 23.26
CA GLY A 207 -13.02 6.59 24.48
C GLY A 207 -13.77 7.82 25.01
N LEU A 208 -14.91 7.62 25.67
CA LEU A 208 -15.66 8.75 26.22
C LEU A 208 -14.86 9.45 27.33
N ILE A 209 -14.63 10.76 27.16
CA ILE A 209 -14.07 11.61 28.21
C ILE A 209 -15.23 12.04 29.14
N THR A 210 -15.69 11.13 30.01
CA THR A 210 -16.73 11.43 31.01
C THR A 210 -16.20 12.12 32.26
N ASP A 211 -14.89 12.03 32.52
CA ASP A 211 -14.21 12.69 33.63
C ASP A 211 -13.06 13.55 33.10
N LEU A 212 -13.34 14.83 32.87
CA LEU A 212 -12.29 15.85 32.76
C LEU A 212 -12.10 16.47 34.16
N PRO A 213 -10.98 16.19 34.86
CA PRO A 213 -10.76 16.76 36.19
C PRO A 213 -10.63 18.28 36.08
N LEU A 214 -11.54 19.01 36.73
CA LEU A 214 -11.46 20.47 36.82
C LEU A 214 -10.15 20.86 37.54
N PRO A 215 -9.24 21.62 36.90
CA PRO A 215 -7.97 21.98 37.50
C PRO A 215 -8.16 23.10 38.54
N VAL A 216 -8.56 22.73 39.75
CA VAL A 216 -8.46 23.60 40.92
C VAL A 216 -6.96 23.83 41.21
N PRO A 217 -6.44 25.06 41.17
CA PRO A 217 -4.99 25.28 41.30
C PRO A 217 -4.45 24.99 42.71
N THR A 218 -3.95 23.77 42.94
CA THR A 218 -2.95 23.52 43.98
C THR A 218 -1.57 23.96 43.49
N ALA A 219 -0.78 24.60 44.37
CA ALA A 219 0.35 25.46 43.98
C ALA A 219 1.45 24.80 43.11
N ASP A 220 1.69 23.50 43.30
CA ASP A 220 2.88 22.79 42.82
C ASP A 220 2.68 21.98 41.52
N SER A 221 1.81 22.42 40.61
CA SER A 221 1.59 21.75 39.30
C SER A 221 1.34 22.72 38.15
N GLN A 222 2.38 23.48 37.80
CA GLN A 222 2.35 24.51 36.75
C GLN A 222 2.50 23.92 35.34
N ALA A 223 1.48 23.20 34.85
CA ALA A 223 1.43 22.67 33.49
C ALA A 223 0.01 22.75 32.89
N GLY A 224 -0.40 23.93 32.45
CA GLY A 224 -1.68 24.13 31.76
C GLY A 224 -1.68 23.53 30.34
N LEU A 225 -2.74 22.81 29.97
CA LEU A 225 -2.93 22.30 28.61
C LEU A 225 -2.95 23.48 27.61
N ASN A 226 -2.18 23.34 26.52
CA ASN A 226 -1.92 24.40 25.52
C ASN A 226 -1.15 25.64 26.03
N GLY A 227 -0.50 25.59 27.20
CA GLY A 227 0.53 26.55 27.60
C GLY A 227 0.07 27.95 28.02
N HIS A 228 -1.20 28.30 27.84
CA HIS A 228 -1.77 29.53 28.38
C HIS A 228 -1.95 29.43 29.91
N MET A 229 -0.99 29.95 30.67
CA MET A 229 -1.17 30.26 32.08
C MET A 229 -1.94 31.56 32.22
N TYR A 230 -3.12 31.52 32.84
CA TYR A 230 -3.82 32.74 33.24
C TYR A 230 -2.97 33.51 34.28
N LYS A 231 -2.96 34.84 34.17
CA LYS A 231 -2.28 35.74 35.11
C LYS A 231 -3.35 36.55 35.84
N MET A 232 -3.56 36.20 37.10
CA MET A 232 -4.44 36.97 38.00
C MET A 232 -3.93 38.42 38.12
N PRO A 233 -4.80 39.43 38.06
CA PRO A 233 -4.43 40.81 38.38
C PRO A 233 -3.90 40.93 39.81
N GLU A 234 -2.95 41.84 40.02
CA GLU A 234 -2.37 42.08 41.34
C GLU A 234 -3.41 42.73 42.28
N ILE A 235 -3.55 42.17 43.48
CA ILE A 235 -4.45 42.68 44.51
C ILE A 235 -3.83 43.97 45.08
N PRO A 236 -4.53 45.11 45.05
CA PRO A 236 -3.97 46.37 45.51
C PRO A 236 -3.88 46.38 47.05
N GLU A 237 -2.74 46.82 47.59
CA GLU A 237 -2.53 46.93 49.04
C GLU A 237 -3.30 48.11 49.67
N THR A 238 -3.83 49.02 48.85
CA THR A 238 -4.57 50.22 49.26
C THR A 238 -5.72 50.51 48.30
N PHE A 239 -6.82 51.06 48.82
CA PHE A 239 -7.99 51.50 48.05
C PHE A 239 -8.17 53.02 48.20
N PRO A 240 -7.55 53.86 47.33
CA PRO A 240 -7.64 55.32 47.42
C PRO A 240 -9.08 55.85 47.41
N GLU A 241 -9.98 55.14 46.72
CA GLU A 241 -11.40 55.48 46.59
C GLU A 241 -12.12 55.55 47.95
N LEU A 242 -11.71 54.73 48.91
CA LEU A 242 -12.24 54.75 50.28
C LEU A 242 -11.79 55.99 51.06
N SER A 243 -10.68 56.64 50.67
CA SER A 243 -10.15 57.82 51.36
C SER A 243 -10.84 59.13 50.95
N GLU A 244 -11.57 59.12 49.82
CA GLU A 244 -12.37 60.26 49.34
C GLU A 244 -13.83 60.21 49.84
N MET A 245 -14.25 59.12 50.49
CA MET A 245 -15.60 58.91 50.99
C MET A 245 -15.84 59.58 52.36
N SER A 246 -17.08 60.03 52.59
CA SER A 246 -17.47 60.58 53.90
C SER A 246 -17.60 59.50 54.98
N VAL A 247 -17.42 59.87 56.24
CA VAL A 247 -17.58 58.97 57.41
C VAL A 247 -18.97 58.33 57.46
N SER A 248 -20.01 59.04 57.00
CA SER A 248 -21.36 58.48 56.81
C SER A 248 -21.37 57.36 55.76
N GLN A 249 -20.85 57.60 54.56
CA GLN A 249 -20.82 56.58 53.50
C GLN A 249 -19.99 55.36 53.90
N LEU A 250 -18.83 55.56 54.54
CA LEU A 250 -18.00 54.49 55.07
C LEU A 250 -18.72 53.68 56.15
N LYS A 251 -19.51 54.34 57.02
CA LYS A 251 -20.35 53.66 58.01
C LYS A 251 -21.47 52.87 57.34
N ASP A 252 -22.20 53.49 56.42
CA ASP A 252 -23.32 52.86 55.72
C ASP A 252 -22.85 51.62 54.93
N MET A 253 -21.69 51.70 54.25
CA MET A 253 -21.02 50.55 53.61
C MET A 253 -20.54 49.47 54.59
N SER A 254 -20.19 49.83 55.82
CA SER A 254 -19.82 48.85 56.86
C SER A 254 -21.03 48.16 57.50
N GLU A 255 -22.22 48.76 57.38
CA GLU A 255 -23.49 48.22 57.89
C GLU A 255 -24.35 47.58 56.77
N GLN A 256 -24.02 47.78 55.49
CA GLN A 256 -24.75 47.28 54.32
C GLN A 256 -23.83 46.57 53.33
N GLU A 257 -23.82 45.23 53.38
CA GLU A 257 -22.98 44.36 52.54
C GLU A 257 -23.23 44.56 51.03
N ASP A 258 -24.46 44.87 50.62
CA ASP A 258 -24.83 45.14 49.22
C ASP A 258 -24.07 46.34 48.62
N VAL A 259 -23.89 47.42 49.40
CA VAL A 259 -23.20 48.65 48.97
C VAL A 259 -21.69 48.42 48.89
N LEU A 260 -21.15 47.58 49.79
CA LEU A 260 -19.77 47.13 49.72
C LEU A 260 -19.52 46.27 48.48
N LEU A 261 -20.45 45.35 48.16
CA LEU A 261 -20.41 44.51 46.96
C LEU A 261 -20.47 45.33 45.66
N GLU A 262 -21.28 46.39 45.61
CA GLU A 262 -21.34 47.31 44.46
C GLU A 262 -19.98 47.99 44.20
N LEU A 263 -19.27 48.41 45.26
CA LEU A 263 -17.90 48.93 45.13
C LEU A 263 -16.91 47.83 44.69
N PHE A 264 -17.01 46.60 45.21
CA PHE A 264 -16.15 45.48 44.77
C PHE A 264 -16.30 45.19 43.27
N VAL A 265 -17.54 45.17 42.75
CA VAL A 265 -17.82 45.05 41.30
C VAL A 265 -17.26 46.23 40.51
N CYS A 266 -17.08 47.39 41.13
CA CYS A 266 -16.47 48.55 40.50
C CYS A 266 -14.93 48.51 40.43
N LEU A 267 -14.24 47.65 41.20
CA LEU A 267 -12.78 47.58 41.24
C LEU A 267 -12.16 47.19 39.88
N PRO A 268 -11.02 47.80 39.47
CA PRO A 268 -10.32 47.47 38.23
C PRO A 268 -9.98 45.97 38.10
N GLN A 269 -9.55 45.34 39.20
CA GLN A 269 -9.12 43.95 39.24
C GLN A 269 -10.29 42.98 38.97
N LEU A 270 -11.45 43.19 39.60
CA LEU A 270 -12.61 42.31 39.41
C LEU A 270 -13.25 42.52 38.03
N LYS A 271 -13.23 43.75 37.50
CA LYS A 271 -13.58 44.03 36.10
C LYS A 271 -12.65 43.29 35.14
N GLN A 272 -11.34 43.36 35.34
CA GLN A 272 -10.36 42.66 34.52
C GLN A 272 -10.59 41.14 34.54
N VAL A 273 -10.69 40.50 35.73
CA VAL A 273 -11.00 39.06 35.85
C VAL A 273 -12.32 38.69 35.13
N THR A 274 -13.31 39.58 35.14
CA THR A 274 -14.59 39.36 34.44
C THR A 274 -14.42 39.44 32.92
N THR A 275 -13.69 40.43 32.40
CA THR A 275 -13.36 40.54 30.98
C THR A 275 -12.50 39.36 30.49
N ASP A 276 -11.43 39.01 31.23
CA ASP A 276 -10.55 37.88 30.91
C ASP A 276 -11.33 36.55 30.81
N LYS A 277 -12.30 36.35 31.72
CA LYS A 277 -13.23 35.22 31.70
C LYS A 277 -14.12 35.24 30.46
N GLU A 278 -14.69 36.39 30.09
CA GLU A 278 -15.55 36.52 28.91
C GLU A 278 -14.77 36.29 27.61
N GLU A 279 -13.56 36.83 27.48
CA GLU A 279 -12.66 36.55 26.37
C GLU A 279 -12.30 35.06 26.27
N LEU A 280 -11.97 34.42 27.40
CA LEU A 280 -11.67 32.99 27.44
C LEU A 280 -12.88 32.13 27.07
N VAL A 281 -14.09 32.46 27.55
CA VAL A 281 -15.33 31.76 27.17
C VAL A 281 -15.62 31.91 25.68
N ASN A 282 -15.49 33.13 25.13
CA ASN A 282 -15.66 33.37 23.70
C ASN A 282 -14.63 32.61 22.85
N SER A 283 -13.36 32.58 23.29
CA SER A 283 -12.27 31.82 22.64
C SER A 283 -12.54 30.31 22.63
N ILE A 284 -12.98 29.74 23.76
CA ILE A 284 -13.37 28.32 23.86
C ILE A 284 -14.55 28.01 22.93
N VAL A 285 -15.57 28.88 22.91
CA VAL A 285 -16.77 28.73 22.06
C VAL A 285 -16.39 28.79 20.57
N ASP A 286 -15.52 29.71 20.17
CA ASP A 286 -15.07 29.83 18.78
C ASP A 286 -14.12 28.71 18.34
N MET A 287 -13.30 28.18 19.26
CA MET A 287 -12.53 26.96 19.01
C MET A 287 -13.45 25.74 18.84
N ALA A 288 -14.49 25.61 19.67
CA ALA A 288 -15.49 24.54 19.52
C ALA A 288 -16.25 24.63 18.19
N LYS A 289 -16.67 25.84 17.77
CA LYS A 289 -17.27 26.08 16.44
C LYS A 289 -16.33 25.67 15.30
N LYS A 290 -15.05 26.03 15.37
CA LYS A 290 -14.04 25.69 14.34
C LYS A 290 -13.83 24.17 14.25
N ASN A 291 -13.74 23.48 15.39
CA ASN A 291 -13.62 22.02 15.42
C ASN A 291 -14.86 21.34 14.79
N LEU A 292 -16.07 21.80 15.11
CA LEU A 292 -17.32 21.29 14.52
C LEU A 292 -17.43 21.56 13.01
N GLN A 293 -16.82 22.64 12.50
CA GLN A 293 -16.74 22.94 11.06
C GLN A 293 -15.70 22.09 10.30
N LEU A 294 -14.73 21.49 10.99
CA LEU A 294 -13.74 20.59 10.41
C LEU A 294 -14.25 19.14 10.33
N GLU A 295 -15.12 18.71 11.25
CA GLU A 295 -15.72 17.37 11.29
C GLU A 295 -16.28 16.89 9.92
N PRO A 296 -17.15 17.63 9.20
CA PRO A 296 -17.67 17.17 7.90
C PRO A 296 -16.61 17.09 6.80
N GLN A 297 -15.53 17.88 6.89
CA GLN A 297 -14.43 17.87 5.91
C GLN A 297 -13.50 16.67 6.14
N LEU A 298 -13.21 16.37 7.41
CA LEU A 298 -12.46 15.18 7.82
C LEU A 298 -13.23 13.91 7.47
N GLU A 299 -14.52 13.84 7.77
CA GLU A 299 -15.35 12.68 7.47
C GLU A 299 -15.58 12.49 5.97
N GLY A 300 -15.78 13.57 5.19
CA GLY A 300 -15.82 13.49 3.73
C GLY A 300 -14.52 12.93 3.13
N THR A 301 -13.37 13.39 3.62
CA THR A 301 -12.04 12.91 3.20
C THR A 301 -11.81 11.45 3.60
N ARG A 302 -12.27 11.04 4.80
CA ARG A 302 -12.26 9.66 5.29
C ARG A 302 -13.08 8.74 4.37
N GLN A 303 -14.28 9.16 3.98
CA GLN A 303 -15.15 8.38 3.10
C GLN A 303 -14.56 8.24 1.70
N GLU A 304 -13.96 9.30 1.15
CA GLU A 304 -13.25 9.23 -0.14
C GLU A 304 -12.04 8.27 -0.08
N MET A 305 -11.28 8.29 1.01
CA MET A 305 -10.17 7.35 1.25
C MET A 305 -10.66 5.90 1.28
N LEU A 306 -11.74 5.61 2.01
CA LEU A 306 -12.32 4.26 2.10
C LEU A 306 -12.82 3.78 0.73
N PHE A 307 -13.53 4.63 -0.02
CA PHE A 307 -14.01 4.32 -1.37
C PHE A 307 -12.88 4.06 -2.38
N LYS A 308 -11.77 4.83 -2.29
CA LYS A 308 -10.56 4.59 -3.09
C LYS A 308 -9.85 3.28 -2.70
N TYR A 309 -9.82 2.95 -1.40
CA TYR A 309 -9.24 1.70 -0.91
C TYR A 309 -10.04 0.45 -1.33
N GLU A 310 -11.38 0.54 -1.32
CA GLU A 310 -12.25 -0.54 -1.80
C GLU A 310 -12.08 -0.78 -3.31
N GLN A 311 -12.06 0.28 -4.12
CA GLN A 311 -11.76 0.18 -5.56
C GLN A 311 -10.36 -0.41 -5.82
N LEU A 312 -9.34 -0.03 -5.05
CA LEU A 312 -8.00 -0.61 -5.16
C LEU A 312 -8.02 -2.12 -4.86
N THR A 313 -8.76 -2.53 -3.83
CA THR A 313 -8.91 -3.93 -3.42
C THR A 313 -9.65 -4.77 -4.47
N GLN A 314 -10.71 -4.22 -5.05
CA GLN A 314 -11.45 -4.85 -6.15
C GLN A 314 -10.59 -4.96 -7.42
N ASN A 315 -9.87 -3.89 -7.79
CA ASN A 315 -8.99 -3.90 -8.96
C ASN A 315 -7.81 -4.87 -8.80
N LYS A 316 -7.22 -4.95 -7.60
CA LYS A 316 -6.15 -5.90 -7.27
C LYS A 316 -6.63 -7.35 -7.41
N SER A 317 -7.73 -7.72 -6.76
CA SER A 317 -8.27 -9.10 -6.84
C SER A 317 -8.71 -9.48 -8.27
N ALA A 318 -9.27 -8.52 -9.03
CA ALA A 318 -9.59 -8.72 -10.44
C ALA A 318 -8.34 -8.85 -11.34
N PHE A 319 -7.24 -8.18 -11.02
CA PHE A 319 -5.95 -8.35 -11.69
C PHE A 319 -5.32 -9.71 -11.36
N GLU A 320 -5.25 -10.09 -10.08
CA GLU A 320 -4.70 -11.38 -9.62
C GLU A 320 -5.46 -12.56 -10.25
N THR A 321 -6.79 -12.48 -10.33
CA THR A 321 -7.64 -13.48 -11.00
C THR A 321 -7.31 -13.62 -12.50
N LYS A 322 -7.07 -12.49 -13.19
CA LYS A 322 -6.69 -12.50 -14.62
C LYS A 322 -5.27 -13.01 -14.82
N MET A 323 -4.35 -12.65 -13.94
CA MET A 323 -2.95 -13.08 -13.94
C MET A 323 -2.83 -14.59 -13.73
N GLN A 324 -3.55 -15.15 -12.75
CA GLN A 324 -3.60 -16.60 -12.53
C GLN A 324 -4.17 -17.32 -13.75
N ARG A 325 -5.31 -16.87 -14.28
CA ARG A 325 -5.89 -17.46 -15.49
C ARG A 325 -4.95 -17.38 -16.71
N GLN A 326 -4.18 -16.30 -16.83
CA GLN A 326 -3.15 -16.18 -17.87
C GLN A 326 -2.02 -17.19 -17.65
N HIS A 327 -1.56 -17.39 -16.40
CA HIS A 327 -0.56 -18.40 -16.05
C HIS A 327 -1.06 -19.80 -16.41
N ASP A 328 -2.25 -20.20 -15.95
CA ASP A 328 -2.84 -21.52 -16.17
C ASP A 328 -2.98 -21.83 -17.68
N ILE A 329 -3.40 -20.84 -18.47
CA ILE A 329 -3.49 -20.96 -19.94
C ILE A 329 -2.10 -21.02 -20.56
N SER A 330 -1.14 -20.20 -20.09
CA SER A 330 0.22 -20.19 -20.62
C SER A 330 0.99 -21.49 -20.35
N GLU A 331 0.78 -22.10 -19.18
CA GLU A 331 1.38 -23.38 -18.80
C GLU A 331 0.73 -24.53 -19.59
N SER A 332 -0.61 -24.62 -19.56
CA SER A 332 -1.34 -25.70 -20.25
C SER A 332 -1.23 -25.62 -21.78
N CYS A 333 -1.17 -24.43 -22.38
CA CYS A 333 -0.94 -24.25 -23.82
C CYS A 333 0.54 -24.08 -24.20
N SER A 334 1.48 -24.26 -23.25
CA SER A 334 2.91 -24.25 -23.58
C SER A 334 3.25 -25.33 -24.61
N LEU A 335 4.25 -25.07 -25.46
CA LEU A 335 4.65 -26.01 -26.52
C LEU A 335 5.05 -27.38 -25.95
N SER A 336 5.70 -27.41 -24.79
CA SER A 336 6.07 -28.64 -24.09
C SER A 336 4.85 -29.40 -23.54
N ALA A 337 3.88 -28.71 -22.92
CA ALA A 337 2.66 -29.36 -22.44
C ALA A 337 1.79 -29.88 -23.61
N LEU A 338 1.74 -29.15 -24.73
CA LEU A 338 1.07 -29.60 -25.95
C LEU A 338 1.77 -30.82 -26.58
N GLN A 339 3.11 -30.83 -26.63
CA GLN A 339 3.90 -31.96 -27.11
C GLN A 339 3.67 -33.20 -26.23
N ALA A 340 3.72 -33.05 -24.90
CA ALA A 340 3.46 -34.14 -23.96
C ALA A 340 2.06 -34.74 -24.17
N ARG A 341 1.03 -33.90 -24.33
CA ARG A 341 -0.34 -34.38 -24.66
C ARG A 341 -0.42 -35.06 -26.02
N LEU A 342 0.25 -34.54 -27.05
CA LEU A 342 0.30 -35.19 -28.37
C LEU A 342 0.99 -36.56 -28.31
N LYS A 343 2.05 -36.69 -27.50
CA LYS A 343 2.79 -37.94 -27.31
C LYS A 343 1.95 -39.01 -26.59
N VAL A 344 1.26 -38.63 -25.51
CA VAL A 344 0.30 -39.51 -24.82
C VAL A 344 -0.85 -39.91 -25.75
N ALA A 345 -1.45 -38.95 -26.47
CA ALA A 345 -2.53 -39.23 -27.41
C ALA A 345 -2.08 -40.04 -28.65
N ALA A 346 -0.80 -40.00 -29.03
CA ALA A 346 -0.26 -40.89 -30.05
C ALA A 346 -0.13 -42.32 -29.52
N HIS A 347 0.39 -42.49 -28.30
CA HIS A 347 0.48 -43.80 -27.64
C HIS A 347 -0.91 -44.45 -27.44
N GLN A 348 -1.89 -43.67 -26.97
CA GLN A 348 -3.26 -44.17 -26.78
C GLN A 348 -3.88 -44.67 -28.09
N ALA A 349 -3.64 -43.98 -29.21
CA ALA A 349 -4.12 -44.42 -30.52
C ALA A 349 -3.34 -45.61 -31.11
N GLU A 350 -2.17 -45.93 -30.57
CA GLU A 350 -1.42 -47.15 -30.88
C GLU A 350 -1.99 -48.33 -30.08
N GLU A 351 -2.18 -48.16 -28.76
CA GLU A 351 -2.83 -49.12 -27.87
C GLU A 351 -4.27 -49.47 -28.31
N GLU A 352 -5.10 -48.47 -28.64
CA GLU A 352 -6.43 -48.66 -29.22
C GLU A 352 -6.39 -49.43 -30.56
N SER A 353 -5.30 -49.32 -31.33
CA SER A 353 -5.12 -50.08 -32.58
C SER A 353 -4.68 -51.53 -32.34
N GLU A 354 -3.96 -51.77 -31.25
CA GLU A 354 -3.54 -53.11 -30.82
C GLU A 354 -4.74 -53.88 -30.23
N GLU A 355 -5.55 -53.25 -29.36
CA GLU A 355 -6.84 -53.80 -28.88
C GLU A 355 -7.79 -54.14 -30.04
N THR A 356 -7.87 -53.28 -31.05
CA THR A 356 -8.67 -53.53 -32.27
C THR A 356 -8.19 -54.77 -33.03
N ALA A 357 -6.87 -55.03 -33.06
CA ALA A 357 -6.29 -56.20 -33.70
C ALA A 357 -6.45 -57.48 -32.87
N GLU A 358 -6.32 -57.40 -31.55
CA GLU A 358 -6.61 -58.52 -30.63
C GLU A 358 -8.07 -58.96 -30.74
N SER A 359 -9.01 -57.99 -30.73
CA SER A 359 -10.46 -58.25 -30.90
C SER A 359 -10.78 -58.99 -32.20
N PHE A 360 -10.10 -58.65 -33.31
CA PHE A 360 -10.24 -59.37 -34.58
C PHE A 360 -9.63 -60.78 -34.53
N LEU A 361 -8.45 -60.95 -33.92
CA LEU A 361 -7.80 -62.26 -33.76
C LEU A 361 -8.59 -63.22 -32.85
N GLU A 362 -9.33 -62.69 -31.87
CA GLU A 362 -10.29 -63.42 -31.04
C GLU A 362 -11.64 -63.69 -31.74
N GLY A 363 -11.86 -63.17 -32.95
CA GLY A 363 -13.10 -63.35 -33.72
C GLY A 363 -14.29 -62.55 -33.18
N LYS A 364 -14.06 -61.50 -32.38
CA LYS A 364 -15.10 -60.61 -31.84
C LYS A 364 -15.59 -59.55 -32.84
N THR A 365 -14.85 -59.36 -33.93
CA THR A 365 -15.07 -58.35 -34.98
C THR A 365 -14.90 -59.00 -36.34
N ASP A 366 -15.69 -58.64 -37.34
CA ASP A 366 -15.47 -59.10 -38.72
C ASP A 366 -14.36 -58.31 -39.42
N ILE A 367 -14.05 -58.68 -40.67
CA ILE A 367 -12.91 -58.15 -41.42
C ILE A 367 -13.12 -56.73 -41.94
N ASP A 368 -14.35 -56.32 -42.27
CA ASP A 368 -14.63 -54.99 -42.82
C ASP A 368 -14.67 -53.96 -41.69
N ASP A 369 -15.33 -54.29 -40.56
CA ASP A 369 -15.31 -53.47 -39.34
C ASP A 369 -13.90 -53.41 -38.73
N PHE A 370 -13.14 -54.51 -38.71
CA PHE A 370 -11.73 -54.49 -38.30
C PHE A 370 -10.91 -53.55 -39.18
N LEU A 371 -10.99 -53.70 -40.51
CA LEU A 371 -10.17 -52.91 -41.43
C LEU A 371 -10.48 -51.42 -41.31
N ALA A 372 -11.75 -51.04 -41.21
CA ALA A 372 -12.17 -49.65 -41.03
C ALA A 372 -11.59 -49.04 -39.74
N ASN A 373 -11.83 -49.68 -38.59
CA ASN A 373 -11.38 -49.18 -37.29
C ASN A 373 -9.85 -49.17 -37.19
N PHE A 374 -9.16 -50.24 -37.61
CA PHE A 374 -7.70 -50.33 -37.56
C PHE A 374 -7.04 -49.29 -38.47
N MET A 375 -7.55 -49.09 -39.70
CA MET A 375 -7.06 -48.04 -40.60
C MET A 375 -7.24 -46.65 -39.98
N GLU A 376 -8.37 -46.36 -39.33
CA GLU A 376 -8.59 -45.08 -38.63
C GLU A 376 -7.57 -44.89 -37.50
N LYS A 377 -7.50 -45.84 -36.54
CA LYS A 377 -6.64 -45.74 -35.35
C LYS A 377 -5.16 -45.62 -35.74
N ARG A 378 -4.66 -46.44 -36.68
CA ARG A 378 -3.28 -46.34 -37.17
C ARG A 378 -3.01 -45.02 -37.88
N THR A 379 -3.93 -44.54 -38.72
CA THR A 379 -3.79 -43.23 -39.39
C THR A 379 -3.76 -42.09 -38.37
N LEU A 380 -4.59 -42.15 -37.34
CA LEU A 380 -4.65 -41.19 -36.24
C LEU A 380 -3.37 -41.20 -35.39
N CYS A 381 -2.86 -42.38 -35.03
CA CYS A 381 -1.55 -42.56 -34.37
C CYS A 381 -0.42 -41.93 -35.19
N HIS A 382 -0.28 -42.30 -36.46
CA HIS A 382 0.78 -41.77 -37.33
C HIS A 382 0.64 -40.25 -37.54
N SER A 383 -0.59 -39.72 -37.67
CA SER A 383 -0.84 -38.28 -37.75
C SER A 383 -0.44 -37.54 -36.47
N ARG A 384 -0.72 -38.11 -35.29
CA ARG A 384 -0.34 -37.54 -33.98
C ARG A 384 1.18 -37.57 -33.79
N ARG A 385 1.84 -38.70 -34.10
CA ARG A 385 3.30 -38.87 -34.06
C ARG A 385 4.03 -37.87 -34.97
N ALA A 386 3.62 -37.76 -36.24
CA ALA A 386 4.22 -36.78 -37.16
C ALA A 386 4.03 -35.32 -36.72
N LYS A 387 2.90 -34.99 -36.07
CA LYS A 387 2.67 -33.65 -35.48
C LYS A 387 3.52 -33.40 -34.24
N GLU A 388 3.73 -34.42 -33.40
CA GLU A 388 4.60 -34.36 -32.22
C GLU A 388 6.06 -34.17 -32.62
N GLU A 389 6.57 -34.92 -33.60
CA GLU A 389 7.90 -34.75 -34.19
C GLU A 389 8.08 -33.35 -34.81
N LYS A 390 7.08 -32.84 -35.53
CA LYS A 390 7.14 -31.49 -36.11
C LYS A 390 7.12 -30.39 -35.04
N LEU A 391 6.35 -30.57 -33.97
CA LEU A 391 6.36 -29.66 -32.82
C LEU A 391 7.72 -29.70 -32.09
N GLN A 392 8.29 -30.89 -31.87
CA GLN A 392 9.63 -31.06 -31.29
C GLN A 392 10.71 -30.38 -32.14
N GLN A 393 10.64 -30.51 -33.47
CA GLN A 393 11.52 -29.81 -34.41
C GLN A 393 11.34 -28.28 -34.31
N SER A 394 10.10 -27.78 -34.22
CA SER A 394 9.83 -26.35 -34.05
C SER A 394 10.37 -25.80 -32.73
N ILE A 395 10.19 -26.53 -31.62
CA ILE A 395 10.73 -26.19 -30.29
C ILE A 395 12.26 -26.12 -30.34
N ASN A 396 12.93 -27.12 -30.92
CA ASN A 396 14.39 -27.15 -30.99
C ASN A 396 14.97 -26.03 -31.87
N THR A 397 14.30 -25.70 -32.98
CA THR A 397 14.73 -24.63 -33.89
C THR A 397 14.50 -23.23 -33.31
N HIS A 398 13.34 -22.97 -32.67
CA HIS A 398 13.07 -21.67 -32.02
C HIS A 398 13.73 -21.52 -30.64
N GLY A 399 14.20 -22.60 -30.03
CA GLY A 399 15.02 -22.58 -28.82
C GLY A 399 16.42 -22.01 -29.03
N GLN A 400 16.88 -21.86 -30.28
CA GLN A 400 18.15 -21.21 -30.63
C GLN A 400 17.94 -19.79 -31.19
N PHE A 401 17.51 -18.86 -30.33
CA PHE A 401 17.90 -17.47 -30.53
C PHE A 401 19.35 -17.29 -30.07
N PRO A 402 20.28 -16.84 -30.93
CA PRO A 402 21.65 -16.58 -30.51
C PRO A 402 21.68 -15.42 -29.52
N SER A 403 22.51 -15.55 -28.48
CA SER A 403 22.82 -14.47 -27.54
C SER A 403 23.71 -13.44 -28.23
N SER A 404 23.10 -12.61 -29.08
CA SER A 404 23.80 -11.55 -29.82
C SER A 404 24.30 -10.45 -28.89
N HIS A 405 25.55 -10.03 -29.14
CA HIS A 405 26.30 -9.00 -28.41
C HIS A 405 25.63 -7.61 -28.38
#